data_AF-A0A1Y1JLX8-F1
#
_entry.id   AF-A0A1Y1JLX8-F1
#
_cell.length_a   1.000
_cell.length_b   1.000
_cell.length_c   1.000
_cell.angle_alpha   90.00
_cell.angle_beta   90.00
_cell.angle_gamma   90.00
#
_symmetry.space_group_name_H-M   'P 1'
#
loop_
_entity.id
_entity.type
_entity.pdbx_description
1 polymer ?
#
loop_
_entity_poly.entity_id
_entity_poly.type
_entity_poly.pdbx_seq_one_letter_code
_entity_poly.pdbx_strand_id
1 'polypeptide(L)'
;MEKVISMREIITNTRKIKLHENFLEDCNLKDIFYNGLETVNCGYNDYVDIKTWLFVISEKLFSDDYEELAYVACDALKVLLCNNRFLNVIIFKLLKKNLEKDILKIMGICCLTVASRMQQINETTCFKEILEMSDLKDKINEFNIRQIEIDVFVSLAHSGFCFEKIVTPVNELYQIMNFLKSYQHFFKNDDFHLFRCSSNLMLRIIYCMVPVFNMNIYNYSIVNYILRLFINDNEKYKYIFEKLKENYNDKEIIDISNFQNHMINIINAFKNTSIFSAKDSILRKQNDIELFENINRKIENQWNHYRDGEKT
;
A
#
# COMPACT_ATOMS: atom_id res chain seq x y z
N MET A 1 16.23 24.41 -32.45
CA MET A 1 16.84 23.80 -31.26
C MET A 1 15.73 23.59 -30.25
N GLU A 2 15.29 22.35 -30.04
CA GLU A 2 14.36 22.03 -28.96
C GLU A 2 15.09 22.23 -27.62
N LYS A 3 14.51 23.06 -26.75
CA LYS A 3 15.10 23.37 -25.44
C LYS A 3 14.92 22.14 -24.56
N VAL A 4 16.03 21.46 -24.23
CA VAL A 4 16.04 20.36 -23.26
C VAL A 4 15.74 20.96 -21.89
N ILE A 5 14.50 20.79 -21.42
CA ILE A 5 14.08 21.21 -20.08
C ILE A 5 14.67 20.20 -19.09
N SER A 6 15.44 20.70 -18.12
CA SER A 6 16.07 19.84 -17.12
C SER A 6 15.02 19.30 -16.13
N MET A 7 15.23 18.10 -15.59
CA MET A 7 14.32 17.49 -14.60
C MET A 7 14.07 18.42 -13.39
N ARG A 8 15.08 19.23 -13.04
CA ARG A 8 15.02 20.25 -11.99
C ARG A 8 14.06 21.40 -12.32
N GLU A 9 13.97 21.82 -13.58
CA GLU A 9 13.01 22.82 -14.05
C GLU A 9 11.57 22.28 -14.06
N ILE A 10 11.38 20.99 -14.37
CA ILE A 10 10.06 20.35 -14.28
C ILE A 10 9.59 20.34 -12.81
N ILE A 11 10.45 19.87 -11.89
CA ILE A 11 10.19 19.82 -10.44
C ILE A 11 9.83 21.20 -9.87
N THR A 12 10.55 22.25 -10.29
CA THR A 12 10.36 23.61 -9.77
C THR A 12 9.04 24.22 -10.23
N ASN A 13 8.57 23.88 -11.44
CA ASN A 13 7.30 24.39 -11.97
C ASN A 13 6.07 23.64 -11.42
N THR A 14 6.20 22.36 -11.06
CA THR A 14 5.11 21.55 -10.47
C THR A 14 4.84 21.84 -8.99
N ARG A 15 5.79 22.44 -8.26
CA ARG A 15 5.62 22.86 -6.85
C ARG A 15 4.51 23.90 -6.60
N LYS A 16 3.88 24.45 -7.64
CA LYS A 16 2.77 25.42 -7.53
C LYS A 16 1.37 24.80 -7.54
N ILE A 17 1.24 23.48 -7.74
CA ILE A 17 -0.07 22.82 -7.78
C ILE A 17 -0.35 22.22 -6.40
N LYS A 18 -1.07 22.97 -5.56
CA LYS A 18 -1.68 22.42 -4.34
C LYS A 18 -2.72 21.39 -4.75
N LEU A 19 -2.50 20.11 -4.43
CA LEU A 19 -3.59 19.15 -4.48
C LEU A 19 -4.45 19.30 -3.25
N HIS A 20 -5.69 19.66 -3.53
CA HIS A 20 -6.81 19.52 -2.63
C HIS A 20 -6.97 18.05 -2.25
N GLU A 21 -7.19 17.85 -0.95
CA GLU A 21 -7.45 16.60 -0.23
C GLU A 21 -8.78 15.90 -0.64
N ASN A 22 -9.35 16.18 -1.80
CA ASN A 22 -10.68 15.70 -2.21
C ASN A 22 -10.66 14.82 -3.47
N PHE A 23 -9.65 13.98 -3.66
CA PHE A 23 -9.55 13.15 -4.88
C PHE A 23 -10.36 11.83 -4.83
N LEU A 24 -11.11 11.50 -3.76
CA LEU A 24 -11.50 10.10 -3.49
C LEU A 24 -12.94 9.91 -2.98
N GLU A 25 -13.93 10.36 -3.76
CA GLU A 25 -15.34 9.94 -3.54
C GLU A 25 -16.13 9.57 -4.81
N ASP A 26 -15.51 9.52 -5.99
CA ASP A 26 -16.27 9.21 -7.21
C ASP A 26 -16.28 7.71 -7.52
N CYS A 27 -17.48 7.11 -7.61
CA CYS A 27 -17.69 5.76 -8.15
C CYS A 27 -17.02 5.55 -9.52
N ASN A 28 -16.77 6.64 -10.27
CA ASN A 28 -16.03 6.64 -11.53
C ASN A 28 -14.56 6.21 -11.37
N LEU A 29 -13.90 6.45 -10.24
CA LEU A 29 -12.47 6.11 -10.06
C LEU A 29 -12.22 4.61 -10.04
N LYS A 30 -13.16 3.85 -9.48
CA LYS A 30 -13.10 2.40 -9.48
C LYS A 30 -13.12 1.89 -10.92
N ASP A 31 -14.09 2.32 -11.71
CA ASP A 31 -14.23 1.90 -13.10
C ASP A 31 -13.06 2.37 -13.96
N ILE A 32 -12.58 3.61 -13.78
CA ILE A 32 -11.39 4.12 -14.45
C ILE A 32 -10.16 3.25 -14.14
N PHE A 33 -9.98 2.85 -12.88
CA PHE A 33 -8.86 2.00 -12.47
C PHE A 33 -8.94 0.60 -13.10
N TYR A 34 -10.11 -0.06 -13.08
CA TYR A 34 -10.28 -1.36 -13.73
C TYR A 34 -10.08 -1.26 -15.25
N ASN A 35 -10.59 -0.20 -15.89
CA ASN A 35 -10.32 0.07 -17.31
C ASN A 35 -8.81 0.28 -17.59
N GLY A 36 -8.10 0.96 -16.67
CA GLY A 36 -6.65 1.13 -16.75
C GLY A 36 -5.90 -0.20 -16.69
N LEU A 37 -6.32 -1.12 -15.81
CA LEU A 37 -5.78 -2.49 -15.74
C LEU A 37 -6.05 -3.28 -17.02
N GLU A 38 -7.27 -3.22 -17.56
CA GLU A 38 -7.61 -3.87 -18.83
C GLU A 38 -6.76 -3.32 -19.99
N THR A 39 -6.47 -2.01 -19.98
CA THR A 39 -5.64 -1.36 -21.01
C THR A 39 -4.19 -1.88 -20.99
N VAL A 40 -3.66 -2.31 -19.84
CA VAL A 40 -2.35 -2.97 -19.72
C VAL A 40 -2.44 -4.50 -19.78
N ASN A 41 -3.61 -5.05 -20.16
CA ASN A 41 -3.89 -6.48 -20.24
C ASN A 41 -3.65 -7.23 -18.92
N CYS A 42 -4.04 -6.63 -17.80
CA CYS A 42 -3.93 -7.20 -16.47
C CYS A 42 -5.29 -7.25 -15.76
N GLY A 43 -5.47 -8.27 -14.94
CA GLY A 43 -6.56 -8.35 -13.98
C GLY A 43 -6.19 -7.71 -12.64
N TYR A 44 -7.16 -7.68 -11.72
CA TYR A 44 -6.93 -7.19 -10.35
C TYR A 44 -5.86 -7.98 -9.61
N ASN A 45 -5.81 -9.30 -9.80
CA ASN A 45 -4.85 -10.17 -9.11
C ASN A 45 -3.41 -9.87 -9.56
N ASP A 46 -3.18 -9.55 -10.84
CA ASP A 46 -1.86 -9.12 -11.32
C ASP A 46 -1.40 -7.84 -10.62
N TYR A 47 -2.32 -6.89 -10.39
CA TYR A 47 -2.03 -5.67 -9.65
C TYR A 47 -1.71 -5.94 -8.18
N VAL A 48 -2.46 -6.81 -7.52
CA VAL A 48 -2.18 -7.25 -6.15
C VAL A 48 -0.79 -7.87 -6.05
N ASP A 49 -0.45 -8.74 -7.00
CA ASP A 49 0.84 -9.41 -7.06
C ASP A 49 1.98 -8.40 -7.27
N ILE A 50 1.81 -7.42 -8.18
CA ILE A 50 2.78 -6.34 -8.36
C ILE A 50 2.94 -5.49 -7.09
N LYS A 51 1.86 -5.15 -6.37
CA LYS A 51 1.99 -4.44 -5.09
C LYS A 51 2.84 -5.23 -4.10
N THR A 52 2.54 -6.51 -3.90
CA THR A 52 3.32 -7.33 -2.96
C THR A 52 4.77 -7.49 -3.38
N TRP A 53 5.00 -7.62 -4.68
CA TRP A 53 6.33 -7.68 -5.26
C TRP A 53 7.11 -6.38 -5.03
N LEU A 54 6.47 -5.21 -5.11
CA LEU A 54 7.10 -3.92 -4.80
C LEU A 54 7.56 -3.84 -3.35
N PHE A 55 6.79 -4.38 -2.38
CA PHE A 55 7.25 -4.48 -0.99
C PHE A 55 8.50 -5.35 -0.87
N VAL A 56 8.52 -6.52 -1.52
CA VAL A 56 9.67 -7.44 -1.49
C VAL A 56 10.91 -6.83 -2.13
N ILE A 57 10.76 -6.15 -3.26
CA ILE A 57 11.88 -5.51 -3.95
C ILE A 57 12.39 -4.31 -3.16
N SER A 58 11.47 -3.50 -2.61
CA SER A 58 11.85 -2.37 -1.76
C SER A 58 12.66 -2.84 -0.57
N GLU A 59 12.22 -3.89 0.14
CA GLU A 59 12.95 -4.46 1.29
C GLU A 59 14.38 -4.92 0.92
N LYS A 60 14.57 -5.44 -0.29
CA LYS A 60 15.90 -5.89 -0.74
C LYS A 60 16.82 -4.74 -1.14
N LEU A 61 16.27 -3.60 -1.57
CA LEU A 61 17.03 -2.48 -2.11
C LEU A 61 17.29 -1.36 -1.10
N PHE A 62 16.44 -1.23 -0.07
CA PHE A 62 16.49 -0.14 0.89
C PHE A 62 16.51 -0.68 2.32
N SER A 63 17.33 -0.08 3.20
CA SER A 63 17.53 -0.56 4.57
C SER A 63 16.39 -0.19 5.50
N ASP A 64 16.06 1.11 5.59
CA ASP A 64 15.24 1.63 6.69
C ASP A 64 13.87 2.17 6.25
N ASP A 65 13.76 2.70 5.02
CA ASP A 65 12.53 3.35 4.52
C ASP A 65 11.79 2.51 3.45
N TYR A 66 12.10 1.21 3.37
CA TYR A 66 11.58 0.35 2.32
C TYR A 66 10.06 0.22 2.31
N GLU A 67 9.41 0.14 3.49
CA GLU A 67 7.95 0.07 3.56
C GLU A 67 7.31 1.36 3.06
N GLU A 68 7.82 2.51 3.50
CA GLU A 68 7.32 3.83 3.06
C GLU A 68 7.43 3.96 1.53
N LEU A 69 8.58 3.62 0.96
CA LEU A 69 8.79 3.63 -0.48
C LEU A 69 7.85 2.70 -1.23
N ALA A 70 7.57 1.51 -0.69
CA ALA A 70 6.64 0.57 -1.31
C ALA A 70 5.21 1.14 -1.32
N TYR A 71 4.75 1.77 -0.25
CA TYR A 71 3.46 2.46 -0.19
C TYR A 71 3.38 3.58 -1.24
N VAL A 72 4.38 4.48 -1.28
CA VAL A 72 4.42 5.58 -2.25
C VAL A 72 4.42 5.06 -3.69
N ALA A 73 5.21 4.02 -3.98
CA ALA A 73 5.29 3.41 -5.30
C ALA A 73 3.94 2.78 -5.73
N CYS A 74 3.25 2.11 -4.81
CA CYS A 74 1.94 1.52 -5.08
C CYS A 74 0.86 2.59 -5.33
N ASP A 75 0.87 3.69 -4.57
CA ASP A 75 -0.04 4.81 -4.78
C ASP A 75 0.25 5.56 -6.09
N ALA A 76 1.52 5.75 -6.43
CA ALA A 76 1.93 6.26 -7.74
C ALA A 76 1.42 5.34 -8.87
N LEU A 77 1.60 4.03 -8.75
CA LEU A 77 1.12 3.07 -9.74
C LEU A 77 -0.40 3.12 -9.89
N LYS A 78 -1.14 3.24 -8.78
CA LYS A 78 -2.60 3.43 -8.79
C LYS A 78 -2.99 4.68 -9.56
N VAL A 79 -2.34 5.82 -9.30
CA VAL A 79 -2.63 7.09 -9.98
C VAL A 79 -2.31 7.02 -11.48
N LEU A 80 -1.23 6.34 -11.88
CA LEU A 80 -0.93 6.09 -13.29
C LEU A 80 -2.04 5.30 -13.98
N LEU A 81 -2.52 4.23 -13.35
CA LEU A 81 -3.61 3.41 -13.88
C LEU A 81 -4.92 4.20 -13.98
N CYS A 82 -5.11 5.20 -13.12
CA CYS A 82 -6.26 6.10 -13.22
C CYS A 82 -6.11 7.20 -14.29
N ASN A 83 -4.96 7.33 -14.96
CA ASN A 83 -4.72 8.40 -15.93
C ASN A 83 -4.50 7.87 -17.35
N ASN A 84 -5.59 7.51 -18.02
CA ASN A 84 -5.61 6.93 -19.36
C ASN A 84 -4.84 7.74 -20.42
N ARG A 85 -4.84 9.08 -20.32
CA ARG A 85 -4.18 9.95 -21.30
C ARG A 85 -2.67 9.69 -21.35
N PHE A 86 -2.04 9.60 -20.18
CA PHE A 86 -0.59 9.42 -20.09
C PHE A 86 -0.19 7.95 -20.04
N LEU A 87 -1.05 7.09 -19.47
CA LEU A 87 -0.88 5.63 -19.48
C LEU A 87 -0.62 5.09 -20.90
N ASN A 88 -1.40 5.54 -21.88
CA ASN A 88 -1.26 5.10 -23.27
C ASN A 88 0.11 5.42 -23.90
N VAL A 89 0.77 6.51 -23.48
CA VAL A 89 2.11 6.87 -23.96
C VAL A 89 3.14 5.84 -23.50
N ILE A 90 3.07 5.43 -22.23
CA ILE A 90 3.94 4.42 -21.63
C ILE A 90 3.69 3.06 -22.28
N ILE A 91 2.42 2.67 -22.40
CA ILE A 91 2.01 1.40 -23.04
C ILE A 91 2.56 1.30 -24.45
N PHE A 92 2.36 2.32 -25.29
CA PHE A 92 2.82 2.29 -26.68
C PHE A 92 4.33 2.11 -26.81
N LYS A 93 5.12 2.75 -25.93
CA LYS A 93 6.59 2.58 -25.89
C LYS A 93 7.01 1.16 -25.52
N LEU A 94 6.28 0.53 -24.59
CA LEU A 94 6.53 -0.83 -24.14
C LEU A 94 6.09 -1.88 -25.17
N LEU A 95 4.94 -1.68 -25.82
CA LEU A 95 4.46 -2.56 -26.90
C LEU A 95 5.42 -2.57 -28.09
N LYS A 96 5.98 -1.42 -28.48
CA LYS A 96 7.03 -1.33 -29.52
C LYS A 96 8.30 -2.15 -29.20
N LYS A 97 8.49 -2.52 -27.94
CA LYS A 97 9.61 -3.34 -27.47
C LYS A 97 9.22 -4.79 -27.20
N ASN A 98 7.99 -5.21 -27.54
CA ASN A 98 7.44 -6.54 -27.25
C ASN A 98 7.39 -6.86 -25.75
N LEU A 99 7.12 -5.87 -24.90
CA LEU A 99 7.09 -6.00 -23.44
C LEU A 99 5.65 -6.01 -22.87
N GLU A 100 4.68 -6.46 -23.65
CA GLU A 100 3.24 -6.43 -23.29
C GLU A 100 2.94 -7.09 -21.94
N LYS A 101 3.60 -8.21 -21.63
CA LYS A 101 3.40 -8.97 -20.38
C LYS A 101 4.11 -8.35 -19.17
N ASP A 102 5.04 -7.44 -19.43
CA ASP A 102 5.89 -6.85 -18.40
C ASP A 102 5.47 -5.39 -18.09
N ILE A 103 4.40 -4.87 -18.72
CA ILE A 103 4.00 -3.46 -18.61
C ILE A 103 3.80 -3.05 -17.16
N LEU A 104 2.92 -3.76 -16.43
CA LEU A 104 2.58 -3.42 -15.05
C LEU A 104 3.81 -3.51 -14.12
N LYS A 105 4.68 -4.50 -14.35
CA LYS A 105 5.94 -4.68 -13.62
C LYS A 105 6.92 -3.54 -13.87
N ILE A 106 7.12 -3.15 -15.13
CA ILE A 106 8.01 -2.05 -15.50
C ILE A 106 7.47 -0.71 -14.97
N MET A 107 6.15 -0.48 -15.04
CA MET A 107 5.53 0.69 -14.42
C MET A 107 5.76 0.72 -12.90
N GLY A 108 5.59 -0.42 -12.22
CA GLY A 108 5.88 -0.54 -10.79
C GLY A 108 7.34 -0.23 -10.46
N ILE A 109 8.28 -0.75 -11.24
CA ILE A 109 9.72 -0.44 -11.12
C ILE A 109 9.94 1.07 -11.23
N CYS A 110 9.41 1.71 -12.27
CA CYS A 110 9.55 3.15 -12.48
C CYS A 110 8.90 3.96 -11.34
N CYS A 111 7.74 3.54 -10.83
CA CYS A 111 7.13 4.18 -9.66
C CYS A 111 8.04 4.11 -8.43
N LEU A 112 8.66 2.96 -8.17
CA LEU A 112 9.57 2.78 -7.04
C LEU A 112 10.85 3.61 -7.19
N THR A 113 11.44 3.67 -8.38
CA THR A 113 12.65 4.48 -8.61
C THR A 113 12.36 5.98 -8.55
N VAL A 114 11.23 6.44 -9.09
CA VAL A 114 10.80 7.83 -8.95
C VAL A 114 10.55 8.15 -7.48
N ALA A 115 9.85 7.28 -6.74
CA ALA A 115 9.62 7.46 -5.31
C ALA A 115 10.93 7.59 -4.53
N SER A 116 11.89 6.68 -4.75
CA SER A 116 13.18 6.70 -4.01
C SER A 116 13.98 7.98 -4.26
N ARG A 117 13.96 8.48 -5.50
CA ARG A 117 14.68 9.70 -5.88
C ARG A 117 14.00 10.95 -5.35
N MET A 118 12.68 11.02 -5.42
CA MET A 118 11.93 12.19 -4.97
C MET A 118 11.90 12.30 -3.44
N GLN A 119 11.89 11.17 -2.72
CA GLN A 119 12.01 11.12 -1.26
C GLN A 119 13.46 11.27 -0.75
N GLN A 120 14.45 11.37 -1.64
CA GLN A 120 15.89 11.48 -1.31
C GLN A 120 16.46 10.30 -0.50
N ILE A 121 15.78 9.13 -0.52
CA ILE A 121 16.20 7.94 0.22
C ILE A 121 17.35 7.20 -0.48
N ASN A 122 17.42 7.26 -1.82
CA ASN A 122 18.54 6.71 -2.58
C ASN A 122 18.68 7.43 -3.93
N GLU A 123 19.76 8.18 -4.10
CA GLU A 123 20.07 8.89 -5.36
C GLU A 123 20.56 7.93 -6.47
N THR A 124 21.01 6.73 -6.10
CA THR A 124 21.71 5.78 -6.98
C THR A 124 20.94 4.47 -7.19
N THR A 125 19.62 4.47 -7.12
CA THR A 125 18.80 3.28 -7.43
C THR A 125 19.16 2.76 -8.82
N CYS A 126 19.87 1.64 -8.86
CA CYS A 126 20.47 1.11 -10.07
C CYS A 126 19.42 0.27 -10.79
N PHE A 127 18.85 0.80 -11.87
CA PHE A 127 17.94 0.03 -12.72
C PHE A 127 18.54 -1.31 -13.14
N LYS A 128 19.86 -1.40 -13.32
CA LYS A 128 20.54 -2.66 -13.63
C LYS A 128 20.23 -3.75 -12.60
N GLU A 129 20.39 -3.44 -11.30
CA GLU A 129 20.11 -4.38 -10.21
C GLU A 129 18.63 -4.75 -10.17
N ILE A 130 17.74 -3.76 -10.30
CA ILE A 130 16.29 -4.03 -10.32
C ILE A 130 15.91 -4.91 -11.51
N LEU A 131 16.46 -4.64 -12.70
CA LEU A 131 16.21 -5.40 -13.91
C LEU A 131 16.74 -6.83 -13.80
N GLU A 132 17.90 -7.03 -13.17
CA GLU A 132 18.45 -8.35 -12.87
C GLU A 132 17.55 -9.12 -11.90
N MET A 133 17.10 -8.50 -10.82
CA MET A 133 16.18 -9.09 -9.83
C MET A 133 14.77 -9.33 -10.37
N SER A 134 14.43 -8.73 -11.51
CA SER A 134 13.12 -8.78 -12.14
C SER A 134 13.05 -9.70 -13.36
N ASP A 135 14.15 -10.36 -13.73
CA ASP A 135 14.27 -11.13 -14.99
C ASP A 135 13.97 -10.28 -16.25
N LEU A 136 14.31 -8.99 -16.20
CA LEU A 136 14.08 -8.03 -17.27
C LEU A 136 15.37 -7.55 -17.95
N LYS A 137 16.56 -7.87 -17.40
CA LYS A 137 17.86 -7.40 -17.89
C LYS A 137 18.10 -7.69 -19.39
N ASP A 138 17.61 -8.83 -19.88
CA ASP A 138 17.78 -9.28 -21.26
C ASP A 138 16.66 -8.76 -22.19
N LYS A 139 15.59 -8.20 -21.61
CA LYS A 139 14.41 -7.70 -22.32
C LYS A 139 14.42 -6.19 -22.50
N ILE A 140 14.95 -5.45 -21.52
CA ILE A 140 15.04 -4.00 -21.55
C ILE A 140 16.35 -3.53 -20.93
N ASN A 141 17.03 -2.60 -21.61
CA ASN A 141 18.26 -2.01 -21.10
C ASN A 141 17.99 -0.76 -20.25
N GLU A 142 19.01 -0.32 -19.52
CA GLU A 142 18.93 0.83 -18.63
C GLU A 142 18.48 2.13 -19.33
N PHE A 143 18.98 2.38 -20.55
CA PHE A 143 18.61 3.57 -21.30
C PHE A 143 17.10 3.62 -21.59
N ASN A 144 16.53 2.49 -22.02
CA ASN A 144 15.12 2.38 -22.34
C ASN A 144 14.23 2.54 -21.11
N ILE A 145 14.57 1.91 -19.99
CA ILE A 145 13.76 2.04 -18.77
C ILE A 145 13.86 3.44 -18.16
N ARG A 146 15.00 4.14 -18.28
CA ARG A 146 15.12 5.54 -17.88
C ARG A 146 14.21 6.47 -18.70
N GLN A 147 14.00 6.21 -19.99
CA GLN A 147 13.04 6.97 -20.78
C GLN A 147 11.61 6.76 -20.28
N ILE A 148 11.24 5.52 -19.96
CA ILE A 148 9.92 5.19 -19.40
C ILE A 148 9.74 5.79 -18.01
N GLU A 149 10.79 5.78 -17.18
CA GLU A 149 10.80 6.42 -15.87
C GLU A 149 10.48 7.92 -15.98
N ILE A 150 11.06 8.62 -16.95
CA ILE A 150 10.78 10.04 -17.20
C ILE A 150 9.31 10.22 -17.59
N ASP A 151 8.78 9.37 -18.47
CA ASP A 151 7.37 9.42 -18.85
C ASP A 151 6.46 9.20 -17.62
N VAL A 152 6.78 8.22 -16.78
CA VAL A 152 6.08 7.94 -15.52
C VAL A 152 6.10 9.15 -14.60
N PHE A 153 7.28 9.76 -14.38
CA PHE A 153 7.41 10.96 -13.55
C PHE A 153 6.57 12.11 -14.08
N VAL A 154 6.64 12.40 -15.38
CA VAL A 154 5.87 13.48 -16.03
C VAL A 154 4.37 13.20 -15.92
N SER A 155 3.95 11.95 -16.10
CA SER A 155 2.56 11.52 -15.97
C SER A 155 2.03 11.74 -14.56
N LEU A 156 2.80 11.35 -13.55
CA LEU A 156 2.47 11.52 -12.15
C LEU A 156 2.40 13.00 -11.78
N ALA A 157 3.35 13.81 -12.23
CA ALA A 157 3.36 15.24 -12.01
C ALA A 157 2.16 15.94 -12.65
N HIS A 158 1.75 15.55 -13.86
CA HIS A 158 0.52 16.07 -14.50
C HIS A 158 -0.75 15.60 -13.82
N SER A 159 -0.72 14.43 -13.16
CA SER A 159 -1.79 13.95 -12.28
C SER A 159 -1.77 14.65 -10.91
N GLY A 160 -0.82 15.54 -10.70
CA GLY A 160 -0.58 16.26 -9.46
C GLY A 160 0.28 15.50 -8.44
N PHE A 161 0.42 14.17 -8.54
CA PHE A 161 1.01 13.33 -7.51
C PHE A 161 2.27 13.95 -6.84
N CYS A 162 2.16 14.26 -5.55
CA CYS A 162 3.18 15.01 -4.82
C CYS A 162 3.99 14.07 -3.94
N PHE A 163 5.20 13.74 -4.36
CA PHE A 163 6.09 12.82 -3.63
C PHE A 163 6.61 13.35 -2.29
N GLU A 164 6.75 14.68 -2.13
CA GLU A 164 7.38 15.31 -0.94
C GLU A 164 6.46 15.37 0.29
N LYS A 165 5.17 15.04 0.18
CA LYS A 165 4.16 15.24 1.24
C LYS A 165 3.28 14.02 1.50
N ILE A 166 3.69 12.83 1.10
CA ILE A 166 2.84 11.66 1.25
C ILE A 166 2.96 11.16 2.68
N VAL A 167 1.93 11.44 3.47
CA VAL A 167 1.72 10.72 4.74
C VAL A 167 1.31 9.31 4.36
N THR A 168 2.24 8.36 4.49
CA THR A 168 1.97 6.97 4.13
C THR A 168 1.24 6.24 5.27
N PRO A 169 0.61 5.10 4.98
CA PRO A 169 -0.01 4.27 6.01
C PRO A 169 0.94 3.89 7.15
N VAL A 170 2.23 3.68 6.88
CA VAL A 170 3.22 3.38 7.94
C VAL A 170 3.54 4.60 8.81
N ASN A 171 3.56 5.81 8.24
CA ASN A 171 3.75 7.04 9.03
C ASN A 171 2.55 7.28 9.96
N GLU A 172 1.32 7.13 9.47
CA GLU A 172 0.12 7.24 10.32
C GLU A 172 0.11 6.16 11.39
N LEU A 173 0.45 4.92 11.04
CA LEU A 173 0.50 3.82 12.00
C LEU A 173 1.51 4.08 13.11
N TYR A 174 2.68 4.63 12.78
CA TYR A 174 3.66 5.04 13.80
C TYR A 174 3.09 6.07 14.78
N GLN A 175 2.35 7.07 14.28
CA GLN A 175 1.69 8.06 15.14
C GLN A 175 0.63 7.42 16.05
N ILE A 176 -0.23 6.55 15.49
CA ILE A 176 -1.25 5.83 16.25
C ILE A 176 -0.61 4.97 17.33
N MET A 177 0.46 4.24 17.00
CA MET A 177 1.17 3.38 17.95
C MET A 177 1.84 4.17 19.07
N ASN A 178 2.40 5.35 18.78
CA ASN A 178 2.96 6.23 19.80
C ASN A 178 1.89 6.73 20.77
N PHE A 179 0.72 7.10 20.26
CA PHE A 179 -0.42 7.46 21.10
C PHE A 179 -0.85 6.28 21.98
N LEU A 180 -1.06 5.11 21.37
CA LEU A 180 -1.54 3.91 22.07
C LEU A 180 -0.53 3.36 23.10
N LYS A 181 0.75 3.71 22.98
CA LYS A 181 1.78 3.35 23.98
C LYS A 181 1.45 3.86 25.38
N SER A 182 0.76 5.01 25.50
CA SER A 182 0.30 5.53 26.79
C SER A 182 -0.74 4.61 27.47
N TYR A 183 -1.39 3.74 26.70
CA TYR A 183 -2.40 2.77 27.14
C TYR A 183 -1.85 1.34 27.21
N GLN A 184 -0.53 1.13 27.09
CA GLN A 184 0.08 -0.21 27.07
C GLN A 184 -0.27 -1.07 28.30
N HIS A 185 -0.54 -0.44 29.46
CA HIS A 185 -0.90 -1.11 30.70
C HIS A 185 -2.26 -1.84 30.66
N PHE A 186 -3.09 -1.58 29.64
CA PHE A 186 -4.35 -2.30 29.43
C PHE A 186 -4.18 -3.63 28.67
N PHE A 187 -3.00 -3.90 28.11
CA PHE A 187 -2.69 -5.14 27.42
C PHE A 187 -2.27 -6.23 28.41
N LYS A 188 -2.67 -7.48 28.15
CA LYS A 188 -2.26 -8.62 28.98
C LYS A 188 -0.81 -8.99 28.71
N ASN A 189 -0.06 -9.41 29.74
CA ASN A 189 1.30 -9.95 29.62
C ASN A 189 2.28 -9.06 28.84
N ASP A 190 2.10 -7.74 28.87
CA ASP A 190 2.88 -6.78 28.07
C ASP A 190 2.85 -7.04 26.54
N ASP A 191 1.76 -7.63 26.03
CA ASP A 191 1.55 -7.96 24.60
C ASP A 191 1.47 -6.73 23.67
N PHE A 192 1.76 -5.51 24.13
CA PHE A 192 1.71 -4.30 23.31
C PHE A 192 2.63 -4.38 22.08
N HIS A 193 3.82 -4.99 22.23
CA HIS A 193 4.72 -5.22 21.11
C HIS A 193 4.06 -6.11 20.04
N LEU A 194 3.42 -7.21 20.47
CA LEU A 194 2.74 -8.13 19.58
C LEU A 194 1.53 -7.48 18.89
N PHE A 195 0.78 -6.64 19.60
CA PHE A 195 -0.27 -5.80 19.04
C PHE A 195 0.26 -4.87 17.95
N ARG A 196 1.38 -4.17 18.20
CA ARG A 196 2.02 -3.28 17.22
C ARG A 196 2.44 -4.05 15.97
N CYS A 197 3.15 -5.17 16.12
CA CYS A 197 3.53 -6.01 14.99
C CYS A 197 2.31 -6.52 14.21
N SER A 198 1.27 -6.95 14.93
CA SER A 198 0.02 -7.42 14.31
C SER A 198 -0.65 -6.33 13.48
N SER A 199 -0.61 -5.09 13.98
CA SER A 199 -1.17 -3.93 13.30
C SER A 199 -0.44 -3.60 12.01
N ASN A 200 0.90 -3.61 12.04
CA ASN A 200 1.72 -3.46 10.83
C ASN A 200 1.42 -4.54 9.79
N LEU A 201 1.40 -5.81 10.21
CA LEU A 201 1.18 -6.93 9.29
C LEU A 201 -0.21 -6.87 8.65
N MET A 202 -1.26 -6.63 9.44
CA MET A 202 -2.63 -6.51 8.94
C MET A 202 -2.81 -5.34 7.99
N LEU A 203 -2.18 -4.19 8.30
CA LEU A 203 -2.20 -3.04 7.41
C LEU A 203 -1.57 -3.37 6.05
N ARG A 204 -0.39 -4.03 6.07
CA ARG A 204 0.29 -4.50 4.85
C ARG A 204 -0.58 -5.45 4.03
N ILE A 205 -1.22 -6.43 4.69
CA ILE A 205 -2.16 -7.36 4.05
C ILE A 205 -3.29 -6.59 3.36
N ILE A 206 -3.96 -5.68 4.07
CA ILE A 206 -5.13 -4.99 3.54
C ILE A 206 -4.76 -4.02 2.43
N TYR A 207 -3.66 -3.28 2.59
CA TYR A 207 -3.15 -2.40 1.54
C TYR A 207 -2.85 -3.16 0.25
N CYS A 208 -2.25 -4.35 0.37
CA CYS A 208 -1.97 -5.20 -0.79
C CYS A 208 -3.24 -5.82 -1.37
N MET A 209 -4.18 -6.27 -0.53
CA MET A 209 -5.35 -7.04 -0.97
C MET A 209 -6.50 -6.19 -1.50
N VAL A 210 -6.60 -4.92 -1.12
CA VAL A 210 -7.73 -4.06 -1.48
C VAL A 210 -7.26 -2.87 -2.33
N PRO A 211 -7.95 -2.49 -3.42
CA PRO A 211 -7.68 -1.26 -4.13
C PRO A 211 -8.37 -0.14 -3.35
N VAL A 212 -7.81 0.24 -2.19
CA VAL A 212 -8.49 1.22 -1.34
C VAL A 212 -8.21 2.61 -1.89
N PHE A 213 -9.24 3.22 -2.45
CA PHE A 213 -9.25 4.64 -2.75
C PHE A 213 -9.29 5.47 -1.45
N ASN A 214 -9.68 4.92 -0.31
CA ASN A 214 -9.66 5.59 1.01
C ASN A 214 -8.80 4.89 2.08
N MET A 215 -7.50 4.67 1.85
CA MET A 215 -6.61 4.02 2.84
C MET A 215 -6.60 4.73 4.22
N ASN A 216 -6.80 6.04 4.26
CA ASN A 216 -6.78 6.82 5.51
C ASN A 216 -7.90 6.40 6.48
N ILE A 217 -9.07 6.01 5.98
CA ILE A 217 -10.18 5.48 6.80
C ILE A 217 -9.81 4.09 7.37
N TYR A 218 -9.05 3.32 6.59
CA TYR A 218 -8.70 1.94 6.93
C TYR A 218 -7.62 1.87 8.01
N ASN A 219 -6.63 2.76 8.04
CA ASN A 219 -5.53 2.68 9.02
C ASN A 219 -6.04 2.65 10.47
N TYR A 220 -6.86 3.63 10.84
CA TYR A 220 -7.43 3.73 12.18
C TYR A 220 -8.42 2.60 12.48
N SER A 221 -9.25 2.22 11.49
CA SER A 221 -10.24 1.15 11.63
C SER A 221 -9.58 -0.23 11.78
N ILE A 222 -8.46 -0.48 11.08
CA ILE A 222 -7.65 -1.69 11.21
C ILE A 222 -7.00 -1.75 12.58
N VAL A 223 -6.40 -0.64 13.04
CA VAL A 223 -5.81 -0.59 14.38
C VAL A 223 -6.87 -0.83 15.45
N ASN A 224 -8.05 -0.21 15.31
CA ASN A 224 -9.17 -0.43 16.22
C ASN A 224 -9.62 -1.90 16.24
N TYR A 225 -9.77 -2.51 15.07
CA TYR A 225 -10.11 -3.92 14.95
C TYR A 225 -9.09 -4.82 15.66
N ILE A 226 -7.80 -4.55 15.49
CA ILE A 226 -6.74 -5.35 16.11
C ILE A 226 -6.66 -5.06 17.61
N LEU A 227 -6.91 -3.84 18.05
CA LEU A 227 -6.96 -3.47 19.46
C LEU A 227 -7.95 -4.36 20.21
N ARG A 228 -9.11 -4.62 19.60
CA ARG A 228 -10.11 -5.54 20.16
C ARG A 228 -9.67 -6.99 20.24
N LEU A 229 -8.84 -7.47 19.32
CA LEU A 229 -8.25 -8.83 19.39
C LEU A 229 -7.26 -9.00 20.56
N PHE A 230 -6.78 -7.90 21.13
CA PHE A 230 -5.84 -7.90 22.25
C PHE A 230 -6.49 -7.49 23.58
N ILE A 231 -7.58 -6.72 23.55
CA ILE A 231 -8.31 -6.25 24.73
C ILE A 231 -9.71 -6.86 24.75
N ASN A 232 -9.82 -8.02 25.41
CA ASN A 232 -11.09 -8.75 25.53
C ASN A 232 -12.08 -8.07 26.50
N ASP A 233 -11.56 -7.33 27.48
CA ASP A 233 -12.37 -6.57 28.44
C ASP A 233 -13.06 -5.40 27.71
N ASN A 234 -14.39 -5.45 27.68
CA ASN A 234 -15.20 -4.49 26.91
C ASN A 234 -15.07 -3.06 27.42
N GLU A 235 -14.97 -2.85 28.74
CA GLU A 235 -14.90 -1.51 29.32
C GLU A 235 -13.54 -0.87 29.03
N LYS A 236 -12.45 -1.65 29.16
CA LYS A 236 -11.10 -1.20 28.80
C LYS A 236 -10.98 -0.89 27.31
N TYR A 237 -11.53 -1.77 26.46
CA TYR A 237 -11.55 -1.55 25.02
C TYR A 237 -12.31 -0.26 24.66
N LYS A 238 -13.55 -0.10 25.16
CA LYS A 238 -14.36 1.10 24.91
C LYS A 238 -13.66 2.37 25.37
N TYR A 239 -13.05 2.35 26.55
CA TYR A 239 -12.31 3.49 27.07
C TYR A 239 -11.18 3.93 26.10
N ILE A 240 -10.37 3.00 25.62
CA ILE A 240 -9.28 3.32 24.68
C ILE A 240 -9.83 3.74 23.32
N PHE A 241 -10.90 3.11 22.84
CA PHE A 241 -11.54 3.46 21.58
C PHE A 241 -12.08 4.90 21.59
N GLU A 242 -12.74 5.32 22.66
CA GLU A 242 -13.19 6.72 22.81
C GLU A 242 -11.99 7.68 22.86
N LYS A 243 -10.91 7.33 23.58
CA LYS A 243 -9.68 8.15 23.59
C LYS A 243 -9.03 8.25 22.21
N LEU A 244 -9.06 7.17 21.42
CA LEU A 244 -8.57 7.17 20.04
C LEU A 244 -9.40 8.11 19.16
N LYS A 245 -10.74 8.06 19.27
CA LYS A 245 -11.66 8.96 18.55
C LYS A 245 -11.49 10.43 18.95
N GLU A 246 -11.36 10.71 20.25
CA GLU A 246 -11.12 12.07 20.75
C GLU A 246 -9.81 12.65 20.20
N ASN A 247 -8.73 11.86 20.17
CA ASN A 247 -7.42 12.29 19.72
C ASN A 247 -7.32 12.47 18.19
N TYR A 248 -8.10 11.70 17.43
CA TYR A 248 -8.13 11.73 15.96
C TYR A 248 -9.53 12.06 15.46
N ASN A 249 -10.09 13.17 15.95
CA ASN A 249 -11.46 13.59 15.69
C ASN A 249 -11.72 14.01 14.22
N ASP A 250 -10.67 14.28 13.46
CA ASP A 250 -10.68 14.58 12.03
C ASP A 250 -10.66 13.30 11.16
N LYS A 251 -10.49 12.13 11.77
CA LYS A 251 -10.39 10.84 11.09
C LYS A 251 -11.64 10.01 11.33
N GLU A 252 -12.09 9.32 10.28
CA GLU A 252 -13.15 8.32 10.42
C GLU A 252 -12.57 7.02 10.99
N ILE A 253 -13.10 6.60 12.15
CA ILE A 253 -12.74 5.32 12.79
C ILE A 253 -14.01 4.47 12.90
N ILE A 254 -14.08 3.44 12.06
CA ILE A 254 -15.26 2.56 11.95
C ILE A 254 -15.36 1.70 13.21
N ASP A 255 -16.57 1.60 13.75
CA ASP A 255 -16.87 0.68 14.84
C ASP A 255 -16.71 -0.79 14.38
N ILE A 256 -16.22 -1.64 15.27
CA ILE A 256 -15.90 -3.03 14.96
C ILE A 256 -17.13 -3.80 14.48
N SER A 257 -18.33 -3.52 15.00
CA SER A 257 -19.54 -4.20 14.56
C SER A 257 -19.78 -4.07 13.05
N ASN A 258 -19.35 -2.94 12.47
CA ASN A 258 -19.54 -2.61 11.07
C ASN A 258 -18.35 -3.03 10.20
N PHE A 259 -17.19 -3.31 10.82
CA PHE A 259 -15.94 -3.59 10.12
C PHE A 259 -15.53 -5.08 10.15
N GLN A 260 -16.00 -5.83 11.15
CA GLN A 260 -15.58 -7.22 11.39
C GLN A 260 -15.83 -8.16 10.21
N ASN A 261 -17.01 -8.10 9.59
CA ASN A 261 -17.33 -8.93 8.42
C ASN A 261 -16.42 -8.65 7.23
N HIS A 262 -16.11 -7.37 7.01
CA HIS A 262 -15.20 -6.95 5.95
C HIS A 262 -13.79 -7.51 6.18
N MET A 263 -13.29 -7.40 7.40
CA MET A 263 -11.99 -7.93 7.81
C MET A 263 -11.89 -9.46 7.67
N ILE A 264 -12.94 -10.19 8.07
CA ILE A 264 -13.00 -11.64 7.92
C ILE A 264 -12.96 -12.05 6.45
N ASN A 265 -13.68 -11.35 5.59
CA ASN A 265 -13.68 -11.63 4.14
C ASN A 265 -12.29 -11.41 3.53
N ILE A 266 -11.61 -10.31 3.89
CA ILE A 266 -10.24 -10.05 3.42
C ILE A 266 -9.29 -11.15 3.88
N ILE A 267 -9.36 -11.54 5.16
CA ILE A 267 -8.46 -12.55 5.72
C ILE A 267 -8.72 -13.93 5.11
N ASN A 268 -9.98 -14.29 4.88
CA ASN A 268 -10.33 -15.53 4.20
C ASN A 268 -9.86 -15.54 2.73
N ALA A 269 -9.99 -14.41 2.02
CA ALA A 269 -9.45 -14.27 0.67
C ALA A 269 -7.91 -14.39 0.67
N PHE A 270 -7.23 -13.75 1.63
CA PHE A 270 -5.78 -13.80 1.77
C PHE A 270 -5.24 -15.20 2.12
N LYS A 271 -6.00 -15.98 2.91
CA LYS A 271 -5.65 -17.38 3.21
C LYS A 271 -5.66 -18.26 1.97
N ASN A 272 -6.53 -17.95 1.00
CA ASN A 272 -6.77 -18.78 -0.17
C ASN A 272 -5.71 -18.51 -1.26
N THR A 273 -4.60 -19.25 -1.17
CA THR A 273 -3.42 -19.12 -2.05
C THR A 273 -3.72 -19.38 -3.52
N SER A 274 -4.80 -20.08 -3.86
CA SER A 274 -5.17 -20.29 -5.26
C SER A 274 -5.62 -19.01 -5.97
N ILE A 275 -5.87 -17.93 -5.23
CA ILE A 275 -6.39 -16.67 -5.76
C ILE A 275 -5.30 -15.59 -5.80
N PHE A 276 -4.31 -15.61 -4.88
CA PHE A 276 -3.30 -14.56 -4.75
C PHE A 276 -1.91 -15.12 -4.41
N SER A 277 -0.89 -14.78 -5.20
CA SER A 277 0.52 -15.06 -4.86
C SER A 277 1.06 -14.10 -3.79
N ALA A 278 0.32 -13.02 -3.53
CA ALA A 278 0.54 -12.04 -2.46
C ALA A 278 0.87 -12.64 -1.09
N LYS A 279 0.24 -13.77 -0.72
CA LYS A 279 0.45 -14.40 0.58
C LYS A 279 1.90 -14.84 0.77
N ASP A 280 2.49 -15.45 -0.24
CA ASP A 280 3.86 -15.96 -0.17
C ASP A 280 4.87 -14.81 -0.13
N SER A 281 4.55 -13.70 -0.79
CA SER A 281 5.35 -12.47 -0.75
C SER A 281 5.26 -11.76 0.62
N ILE A 282 4.07 -11.66 1.20
CA ILE A 282 3.82 -10.97 2.48
C ILE A 282 4.24 -11.82 3.69
N LEU A 283 4.05 -13.14 3.63
CA LEU A 283 4.38 -14.10 4.70
C LEU A 283 5.67 -14.88 4.38
N ARG A 284 6.69 -14.18 3.85
CA ARG A 284 7.96 -14.81 3.48
C ARG A 284 8.83 -15.20 4.68
N LYS A 285 8.72 -14.46 5.79
CA LYS A 285 9.51 -14.69 7.01
C LYS A 285 8.72 -15.54 8.00
N GLN A 286 9.41 -16.46 8.67
CA GLN A 286 8.80 -17.33 9.69
C GLN A 286 8.06 -16.52 10.78
N ASN A 287 8.65 -15.42 11.25
CA ASN A 287 8.02 -14.55 12.24
C ASN A 287 6.69 -13.95 11.74
N ASP A 288 6.60 -13.59 10.45
CA ASP A 288 5.37 -13.02 9.87
C ASP A 288 4.29 -14.11 9.73
N ILE A 289 4.69 -15.35 9.43
CA ILE A 289 3.79 -16.53 9.39
C ILE A 289 3.20 -16.78 10.79
N GLU A 290 4.05 -16.89 11.81
CA GLU A 290 3.61 -17.13 13.20
C GLU A 290 2.72 -16.01 13.73
N LEU A 291 3.06 -14.77 13.39
CA LEU A 291 2.25 -13.60 13.73
C LEU A 291 0.88 -13.66 13.07
N PHE A 292 0.82 -14.00 11.78
CA PHE A 292 -0.44 -14.17 11.05
C PHE A 292 -1.30 -15.28 11.64
N GLU A 293 -0.73 -16.45 11.95
CA GLU A 293 -1.45 -17.57 12.58
C GLU A 293 -2.02 -17.17 13.95
N ASN A 294 -1.26 -16.40 14.73
CA ASN A 294 -1.74 -15.90 16.03
C ASN A 294 -2.93 -14.94 15.87
N ILE A 295 -2.83 -13.96 14.96
CA ILE A 295 -3.92 -13.05 14.63
C ILE A 295 -5.15 -13.84 14.17
N ASN A 296 -4.94 -14.80 13.28
CA ASN A 296 -6.02 -15.60 12.72
C ASN A 296 -6.77 -16.39 13.81
N ARG A 297 -6.05 -17.05 14.71
CA ARG A 297 -6.63 -17.76 15.85
C ARG A 297 -7.43 -16.82 16.77
N LYS A 298 -6.95 -15.59 17.00
CA LYS A 298 -7.69 -14.58 17.77
C LYS A 298 -9.00 -14.17 17.07
N ILE A 299 -8.96 -13.98 15.76
CA ILE A 299 -10.16 -13.66 14.95
C ILE A 299 -11.18 -14.79 15.03
N GLU A 300 -10.75 -16.05 14.85
CA GLU A 300 -11.62 -17.22 14.90
C GLU A 300 -12.26 -17.40 16.29
N ASN A 301 -11.49 -17.21 17.36
CA ASN A 301 -12.00 -17.27 18.72
C ASN A 301 -13.06 -16.19 19.00
N GLN A 302 -12.82 -14.95 18.57
CA GLN A 302 -13.78 -13.85 18.74
C GLN A 302 -15.08 -14.12 17.97
N TRP A 303 -14.98 -14.66 16.75
CA TRP A 303 -16.12 -14.97 15.90
C TRP A 303 -16.98 -16.11 16.46
N ASN A 304 -16.36 -17.18 16.96
CA ASN A 304 -17.07 -18.31 17.55
C ASN A 304 -17.83 -17.90 18.82
N HIS A 305 -17.22 -17.07 19.68
CA HIS A 305 -17.92 -16.52 20.84
C HIS A 305 -19.11 -15.63 20.49
N TYR A 306 -19.07 -14.92 19.37
CA TYR A 306 -20.20 -14.12 18.88
C TYR A 306 -21.36 -15.01 18.42
N ARG A 307 -21.06 -16.07 17.66
CA ARG A 307 -22.06 -17.05 17.19
C ARG A 307 -22.72 -17.84 18.31
N ASP A 308 -21.99 -18.13 19.38
CA ASP A 308 -22.53 -18.87 20.51
C ASP A 308 -23.39 -17.98 21.43
N GLY A 309 -23.10 -16.68 21.50
CA GLY A 309 -23.92 -15.70 22.22
C GLY A 309 -25.25 -15.33 21.53
N GLU A 310 -25.35 -15.48 20.20
CA GLU A 310 -26.60 -15.28 19.45
C GLU A 310 -27.56 -16.50 19.53
N LYS A 311 -27.11 -17.62 20.10
CA LYS A 311 -27.91 -18.85 20.25
C LYS A 311 -28.55 -19.02 21.63
N THR A 312 -28.33 -18.09 22.56
CA THR A 312 -28.89 -18.08 23.92
C THR A 312 -29.87 -16.93 24.11
#